data_AF-A0A922CZV9-F1
#
_entry.id   AF-A0A922CZV9-F1
#
_cell.length_a   1.000
_cell.length_b   1.000
_cell.length_c   1.000
_cell.angle_alpha   90.00
_cell.angle_beta   90.00
_cell.angle_gamma   90.00
#
_symmetry.space_group_name_H-M   'P 1'
#
loop_
_entity.id
_entity.type
_entity.pdbx_description
1 polymer ?
#
loop_
_entity_poly.entity_id
_entity_poly.type
_entity_poly.pdbx_seq_one_letter_code
_entity_poly.pdbx_strand_id
1 'polypeptide(L)'
;MYRKVPNLYWSGGDVVRDNGFGCYAQKGRRRPIGAENYHFSHSMQGLLSMRVTRDDEVCAIFNITFKPLTQFDLQNIIFGRVIRPCNTYNSIREIGSAFNSQPVVEVVATRRRVGRRWLHGLRNTNLTSLHNIRMRNRES
;
A
#
# COMPACT_ATOMS: atom_id res chain seq x y z
N MET A 1 -4.83 4.56 3.84
CA MET A 1 -5.12 3.18 3.38
C MET A 1 -6.57 3.17 2.98
N TYR A 2 -6.98 2.47 1.90
CA TYR A 2 -8.28 2.74 1.27
C TYR A 2 -9.32 1.62 1.42
N ARG A 3 -8.92 0.36 1.62
CA ARG A 3 -9.87 -0.76 1.71
C ARG A 3 -9.44 -1.82 2.72
N LYS A 4 -10.24 -2.01 3.76
CA LYS A 4 -10.07 -3.08 4.75
C LYS A 4 -11.14 -4.14 4.55
N VAL A 5 -10.77 -5.42 4.50
CA VAL A 5 -11.74 -6.51 4.63
C VAL A 5 -11.59 -7.11 6.02
N PRO A 6 -12.60 -6.95 6.90
CA PRO A 6 -12.54 -7.44 8.28
C PRO A 6 -12.06 -8.88 8.34
N ASN A 7 -11.14 -9.16 9.28
CA ASN A 7 -10.55 -10.48 9.52
C ASN A 7 -9.77 -11.14 8.35
N LEU A 8 -9.67 -10.49 7.19
CA LEU A 8 -8.93 -11.03 6.04
C LEU A 8 -7.64 -10.26 5.78
N TYR A 9 -7.73 -9.00 5.35
CA TYR A 9 -6.57 -8.18 5.00
C TYR A 9 -6.90 -6.69 4.92
N TRP A 10 -5.87 -5.86 4.78
CA TRP A 10 -6.00 -4.45 4.44
C TRP A 10 -5.14 -4.08 3.24
N SER A 11 -5.76 -3.45 2.24
CA SER A 11 -5.08 -2.81 1.11
C SER A 11 -4.79 -1.32 1.32
N GLY A 12 -3.56 -0.92 1.00
CA GLY A 12 -3.11 0.46 0.99
C GLY A 12 -2.17 0.73 -0.18
N GLY A 13 -1.54 1.90 -0.18
CA GLY A 13 -0.48 2.23 -1.15
C GLY A 13 -0.95 2.88 -2.45
N ASP A 14 -2.25 3.03 -2.67
CA ASP A 14 -2.76 3.92 -3.72
C ASP A 14 -2.61 5.38 -3.29
N VAL A 15 -1.48 5.97 -3.69
CA VAL A 15 -1.13 7.37 -3.40
C VAL A 15 -1.60 8.35 -4.48
N VAL A 16 -2.22 7.85 -5.55
CA VAL A 16 -2.66 8.68 -6.70
C VAL A 16 -4.14 8.98 -6.58
N ARG A 17 -4.96 7.97 -6.30
CA ARG A 17 -6.43 8.07 -6.28
C ARG A 17 -7.07 7.67 -4.94
N ASP A 18 -6.30 7.03 -4.06
CA ASP A 18 -6.76 6.52 -2.75
C ASP A 18 -8.06 5.69 -2.82
N ASN A 19 -8.24 4.97 -3.94
CA ASN A 19 -9.44 4.16 -4.19
C ASN A 19 -9.11 2.74 -4.73
N GLY A 20 -7.82 2.43 -4.90
CA GLY A 20 -7.33 1.15 -5.38
C GLY A 20 -7.20 1.04 -6.90
N PHE A 21 -7.49 2.11 -7.64
CA PHE A 21 -7.31 2.19 -9.10
C PHE A 21 -6.10 3.03 -9.50
N GLY A 22 -5.42 3.68 -8.57
CA GLY A 22 -4.17 4.37 -8.87
C GLY A 22 -3.00 3.38 -9.00
N CYS A 23 -2.11 3.64 -9.95
CA CYS A 23 -0.81 2.97 -10.04
C CYS A 23 0.29 4.02 -9.88
N TYR A 24 1.17 3.81 -8.91
CA TYR A 24 2.37 4.62 -8.75
C TYR A 24 3.59 3.78 -9.07
N ALA A 25 4.33 4.18 -10.11
CA ALA A 25 5.66 3.66 -10.40
C ALA A 25 6.69 4.34 -9.48
N GLN A 26 7.69 3.56 -9.04
CA GLN A 26 8.76 4.07 -8.18
C GLN A 26 9.43 5.32 -8.80
N LYS A 27 9.73 6.31 -7.97
CA LYS A 27 10.40 7.55 -8.38
C LYS A 27 11.62 7.26 -9.27
N GLY A 28 11.64 7.90 -10.44
CA GLY A 28 12.71 7.77 -11.43
C GLY A 28 12.45 6.70 -12.50
N ARG A 29 11.38 5.91 -12.37
CA ARG A 29 10.93 4.98 -13.42
C ARG A 29 9.78 5.57 -14.22
N ARG A 30 9.79 5.31 -15.53
CA ARG A 30 8.67 5.62 -16.45
C ARG A 30 7.57 4.56 -16.44
N ARG A 31 7.91 3.33 -16.04
CA ARG A 31 6.99 2.19 -15.96
C ARG A 31 7.08 1.50 -14.59
N PRO A 32 6.00 0.84 -14.14
CA PRO A 32 6.05 -0.05 -12.97
C PRO A 32 7.11 -1.15 -13.12
N ILE A 33 7.46 -1.80 -12.02
CA ILE A 33 8.38 -2.95 -12.06
C ILE A 33 7.58 -4.22 -12.29
N GLY A 34 8.20 -5.22 -12.92
CA GLY A 34 7.59 -6.54 -13.07
C GLY A 34 7.56 -7.30 -11.75
N ALA A 35 6.78 -8.37 -11.72
CA ALA A 35 6.79 -9.33 -10.63
C ALA A 35 8.16 -10.00 -10.48
N GLU A 36 8.74 -9.98 -9.28
CA GLU A 36 10.07 -10.59 -9.05
C GLU A 36 10.00 -12.13 -8.95
N ASN A 37 9.13 -12.67 -8.09
CA ASN A 37 8.92 -14.11 -7.92
C ASN A 37 7.65 -14.40 -7.10
N TYR A 38 7.10 -15.61 -7.23
CA TYR A 38 5.93 -16.09 -6.49
C TYR A 38 6.26 -17.23 -5.53
N HIS A 39 7.49 -17.26 -5.00
CA HIS A 39 7.99 -18.41 -4.21
C HIS A 39 7.27 -18.63 -2.88
N PHE A 40 6.66 -17.57 -2.33
CA PHE A 40 6.02 -17.62 -1.03
C PHE A 40 4.50 -17.71 -1.17
N SER A 41 3.91 -18.61 -0.39
CA SER A 41 2.46 -18.70 -0.23
C SER A 41 1.98 -17.80 0.91
N HIS A 42 0.77 -17.27 0.79
CA HIS A 42 0.05 -16.52 1.81
C HIS A 42 -0.49 -17.45 2.90
N SER A 43 0.39 -18.27 3.47
CA SER A 43 0.06 -19.35 4.41
C SER A 43 -0.10 -18.90 5.86
N MET A 44 0.16 -17.62 6.17
CA MET A 44 0.07 -17.08 7.53
C MET A 44 -0.44 -15.63 7.56
N GLN A 45 -0.83 -15.19 8.75
CA GLN A 45 -1.16 -13.79 9.02
C GLN A 45 0.09 -12.91 9.08
N GLY A 46 -0.09 -11.60 8.94
CA GLY A 46 0.97 -10.60 9.03
C GLY A 46 1.90 -10.56 7.82
N LEU A 47 1.55 -11.18 6.71
CA LEU A 47 2.32 -11.12 5.48
C LEU A 47 2.05 -9.79 4.76
N LEU A 48 3.12 -9.19 4.23
CA LEU A 48 3.05 -8.02 3.36
C LEU A 48 3.21 -8.49 1.91
N SER A 49 2.22 -8.19 1.08
CA SER A 49 2.25 -8.54 -0.34
C SER A 49 1.89 -7.39 -1.26
N MET A 50 2.51 -7.34 -2.43
CA MET A 50 2.20 -6.38 -3.50
C MET A 50 1.17 -6.96 -4.44
N ARG A 51 0.20 -6.14 -4.85
CA ARG A 51 -0.76 -6.51 -5.87
C ARG A 51 -0.11 -6.44 -7.25
N VAL A 52 -0.18 -7.55 -7.98
CA VAL A 52 0.25 -7.61 -9.38
C VAL A 52 -0.94 -7.25 -10.27
N THR A 53 -0.71 -6.46 -11.32
CA THR A 53 -1.71 -6.15 -12.34
C THR A 53 -1.81 -7.31 -13.36
N ARG A 54 -2.70 -7.18 -14.34
CA ARG A 54 -2.82 -8.18 -15.41
C ARG A 54 -1.59 -8.22 -16.33
N ASP A 55 -0.84 -7.13 -16.37
CA ASP A 55 0.34 -6.98 -17.23
C ASP A 55 1.63 -7.45 -16.51
N ASP A 56 1.49 -8.22 -15.43
CA ASP A 56 2.57 -8.69 -14.55
C ASP A 56 3.40 -7.55 -13.92
N GLU A 57 2.77 -6.39 -13.77
CA GLU A 57 3.37 -5.21 -13.17
C GLU A 57 2.95 -5.04 -11.71
N VAL A 58 3.87 -4.62 -10.84
CA VAL A 58 3.54 -4.26 -9.46
C VAL A 58 3.55 -2.74 -9.29
N CYS A 59 2.41 -2.24 -8.84
CA CYS A 59 2.22 -0.86 -8.43
C CYS A 59 2.47 -0.74 -6.92
N ALA A 60 2.54 0.49 -6.39
CA ALA A 60 2.70 0.72 -4.95
C ALA A 60 1.56 0.18 -4.05
N ILE A 61 0.53 -0.48 -4.61
CA ILE A 61 -0.55 -1.10 -3.84
C ILE A 61 -0.03 -2.35 -3.13
N PHE A 62 -0.21 -2.36 -1.80
CA PHE A 62 0.18 -3.49 -0.96
C PHE A 62 -0.97 -3.93 -0.06
N ASN A 63 -0.91 -5.18 0.38
CA ASN A 63 -1.80 -5.82 1.31
C ASN A 63 -1.05 -6.22 2.58
N ILE A 64 -1.72 -6.12 3.73
CA ILE A 64 -1.29 -6.72 4.99
C ILE A 64 -2.32 -7.78 5.36
N THR A 65 -1.93 -9.04 5.48
CA THR A 65 -2.86 -10.14 5.81
C THR A 65 -3.13 -10.21 7.30
N PHE A 66 -4.37 -10.54 7.67
CA PHE A 66 -4.79 -10.82 9.05
C PHE A 66 -5.06 -12.32 9.29
N LYS A 67 -5.11 -13.11 8.21
CA LYS A 67 -5.32 -14.56 8.18
C LYS A 67 -4.48 -15.15 7.02
N PRO A 68 -4.17 -16.45 7.01
CA PRO A 68 -3.80 -17.15 5.77
C PRO A 68 -4.80 -16.87 4.62
N LEU A 69 -4.30 -16.50 3.44
CA LEU A 69 -5.08 -16.16 2.25
C LEU A 69 -4.46 -16.75 0.98
N THR A 70 -4.38 -18.08 0.89
CA THR A 70 -3.77 -18.79 -0.27
C THR A 70 -4.40 -18.42 -1.62
N GLN A 71 -5.63 -17.91 -1.63
CA GLN A 71 -6.28 -17.32 -2.80
C GLN A 71 -5.53 -16.13 -3.43
N PHE A 72 -4.56 -15.54 -2.71
CA PHE A 72 -3.68 -14.48 -3.21
C PHE A 72 -2.40 -14.99 -3.85
N ASP A 73 -2.12 -16.29 -3.74
CA ASP A 73 -0.93 -16.91 -4.32
C ASP A 73 -0.96 -16.80 -5.84
N LEU A 74 0.21 -16.63 -6.45
CA LEU A 74 0.39 -16.41 -7.88
C LEU A 74 -0.27 -15.12 -8.45
N GLN A 75 -1.01 -14.37 -7.62
CA GLN A 75 -1.63 -13.08 -8.00
C GLN A 75 -1.01 -11.90 -7.26
N ASN A 76 -0.39 -12.16 -6.11
CA ASN A 76 0.28 -11.16 -5.30
C ASN A 76 1.65 -11.70 -4.88
N ILE A 77 2.63 -10.82 -4.78
CA ILE A 77 4.00 -11.17 -4.42
C ILE A 77 4.23 -10.80 -2.96
N ILE A 78 4.68 -11.75 -2.16
CA ILE A 78 5.07 -11.47 -0.78
C ILE A 78 6.48 -10.89 -0.77
N PHE A 79 6.63 -9.74 -0.11
CA PHE A 79 7.93 -9.08 0.05
C PHE A 79 8.34 -8.90 1.51
N GLY A 80 7.47 -9.26 2.47
CA GLY A 80 7.80 -9.11 3.88
C GLY A 80 6.77 -9.70 4.83
N ARG A 81 7.07 -9.59 6.13
CA ARG A 81 6.21 -10.04 7.23
C ARG A 81 6.34 -9.11 8.43
N VAL A 82 5.24 -8.90 9.15
CA VAL A 82 5.24 -8.28 10.48
C VAL A 82 5.90 -9.26 11.46
N ILE A 83 7.10 -8.94 11.92
CA ILE A 83 7.94 -9.85 12.72
C ILE A 83 7.83 -9.66 14.24
N ARG A 84 7.33 -8.52 14.71
CA ARG A 84 7.23 -8.21 16.14
C ARG A 84 5.78 -7.97 16.54
N PRO A 85 5.38 -8.35 17.76
CA PRO A 85 4.13 -7.89 18.33
C PRO A 85 4.03 -6.38 18.17
N CYS A 86 3.01 -5.94 17.42
CA CYS A 86 2.85 -4.56 17.04
C CYS A 86 1.44 -4.15 17.42
N ASN A 87 1.31 -3.30 18.44
CA ASN A 87 0.01 -2.78 18.88
C ASN A 87 -0.73 -2.13 17.71
N THR A 88 0.00 -1.43 16.83
CA THR A 88 -0.58 -0.86 15.61
C THR A 88 -1.21 -1.92 14.73
N TYR A 89 -0.56 -3.06 14.49
CA TYR A 89 -1.14 -4.17 13.70
C TYR A 89 -2.40 -4.74 14.36
N ASN A 90 -2.38 -4.95 15.68
CA ASN A 90 -3.52 -5.48 16.42
C ASN A 90 -4.71 -4.49 16.39
N SER A 91 -4.48 -3.21 16.70
CA SER A 91 -5.50 -2.18 16.64
C SER A 91 -6.08 -2.05 15.23
N ILE A 92 -5.22 -2.03 14.21
CA ILE A 92 -5.63 -2.02 12.81
C ILE A 92 -6.50 -3.23 12.46
N ARG A 93 -6.11 -4.43 12.93
CA ARG A 93 -6.87 -5.67 12.70
C ARG A 93 -8.26 -5.59 13.31
N GLU A 94 -8.40 -4.98 14.49
CA GLU A 94 -9.65 -4.87 15.24
C GLU A 94 -10.57 -3.75 14.74
N ILE A 95 -10.03 -2.63 14.27
CA ILE A 95 -10.81 -1.44 13.88
C ILE A 95 -11.59 -1.63 12.58
N GLY A 96 -12.92 -1.57 12.59
CA GLY A 96 -13.74 -1.52 11.37
C GLY A 96 -15.12 -2.12 11.58
N SER A 97 -15.95 -2.09 10.54
CA SER A 97 -17.28 -2.70 10.54
C SER A 97 -17.27 -3.99 9.75
N ALA A 98 -17.95 -5.03 10.24
CA ALA A 98 -18.11 -6.30 9.52
C ALA A 98 -18.75 -6.12 8.13
N PHE A 99 -19.58 -5.08 7.96
CA PHE A 99 -20.38 -4.85 6.77
C PHE A 99 -19.81 -3.79 5.83
N ASN A 100 -18.78 -3.04 6.24
CA ASN A 100 -18.20 -1.99 5.42
C ASN A 100 -16.70 -2.22 5.20
N SER A 101 -16.31 -2.25 3.93
CA SER A 101 -14.91 -2.42 3.55
C SER A 101 -14.13 -1.10 3.49
N GLN A 102 -14.82 0.03 3.63
CA GLN A 102 -14.21 1.34 3.76
C GLN A 102 -13.74 1.53 5.21
N PRO A 103 -12.51 1.99 5.43
CA PRO A 103 -12.00 2.16 6.79
C PRO A 103 -12.83 3.20 7.54
N VAL A 104 -13.41 2.80 8.67
CA VAL A 104 -14.19 3.67 9.58
C VAL A 104 -13.29 4.74 10.21
N VAL A 105 -12.01 4.40 10.40
CA VAL A 105 -10.97 5.32 10.86
C VAL A 105 -9.91 5.44 9.77
N GLU A 106 -9.59 6.67 9.38
CA GLU A 106 -8.55 6.92 8.39
C GLU A 106 -7.17 6.58 8.96
N VAL A 107 -6.47 5.63 8.32
CA VAL A 107 -5.08 5.31 8.66
C VAL A 107 -4.15 5.87 7.59
N VAL A 108 -3.37 6.88 8.00
CA VAL A 108 -2.38 7.58 7.17
C VAL A 108 -0.97 7.29 7.67
N ALA A 109 0.00 7.30 6.74
CA ALA A 109 1.40 7.24 7.12
C ALA A 109 1.77 8.54 7.86
N THR A 110 2.15 8.43 9.14
CA THR A 110 2.35 9.57 10.04
C THR A 110 3.45 10.52 9.57
N ARG A 111 4.44 10.03 8.83
CA ARG A 111 5.67 10.76 8.49
C ARG A 111 6.11 10.39 7.07
N ARG A 112 6.29 11.39 6.20
CA ARG A 112 6.94 11.23 4.88
C ARG A 112 8.05 12.25 4.68
N ARG A 113 9.15 11.85 4.04
CA ARG A 113 10.27 12.77 3.72
C ARG A 113 10.06 13.38 2.34
N VAL A 114 10.02 14.72 2.27
CA VAL A 114 10.01 15.46 1.00
C VAL A 114 11.25 16.35 0.96
N GLY A 115 12.27 15.91 0.20
CA GLY A 115 13.57 16.58 0.16
C GLY A 115 14.28 16.51 1.52
N ARG A 116 14.54 17.69 2.12
CA ARG A 116 15.15 17.81 3.45
C ARG A 116 14.13 17.94 4.61
N ARG A 117 12.82 18.02 4.31
CA ARG A 117 11.76 18.21 5.32
C ARG A 117 10.98 16.93 5.59
N TRP A 118 10.57 16.76 6.84
CA TRP A 118 9.61 15.74 7.27
C TRP A 118 8.21 16.35 7.30
N LEU A 119 7.28 15.72 6.59
CA LEU A 119 5.87 16.09 6.60
C LEU A 119 5.12 15.10 7.48
N HIS A 120 4.22 15.59 8.32
CA HIS A 120 3.45 14.77 9.27
C HIS A 120 1.95 14.89 9.01
N GLY A 121 1.20 13.80 9.23
CA GLY A 121 -0.27 13.81 9.27
C GLY A 121 -0.99 14.19 7.96
N LEU A 122 -0.27 14.29 6.84
CA LEU A 122 -0.90 14.61 5.55
C LEU A 122 -1.55 13.37 4.95
N ARG A 123 -2.76 13.55 4.40
CA ARG A 123 -3.39 12.57 3.52
C ARG A 123 -2.48 12.24 2.33
N ASN A 124 -2.72 11.07 1.74
CA ASN A 124 -2.11 10.68 0.48
C ASN A 124 -2.67 11.56 -0.66
N THR A 125 -2.25 12.82 -0.73
CA THR A 125 -2.67 13.74 -1.79
C THR A 125 -1.60 13.86 -2.87
N ASN A 126 -1.99 13.41 -4.07
CA ASN A 126 -1.49 13.80 -5.40
C ASN A 126 0.03 13.98 -5.52
N LEU A 127 0.79 12.87 -5.59
CA LEU A 127 2.20 12.92 -6.01
C LEU A 127 2.40 13.60 -7.39
N THR A 128 1.36 13.57 -8.23
CA THR A 128 1.28 14.25 -9.53
C THR A 128 1.41 15.77 -9.42
N SER A 129 0.77 16.43 -8.44
CA SER A 129 0.88 17.89 -8.30
C SER A 129 2.27 18.30 -7.82
N LEU A 130 2.89 17.50 -6.94
CA LEU A 130 4.23 17.76 -6.42
C LEU A 130 5.33 17.53 -7.46
N HIS A 131 5.16 16.61 -8.40
CA HIS A 131 6.07 16.47 -9.54
C HIS A 131 6.02 17.73 -10.42
N ASN A 132 4.82 18.22 -10.74
CA ASN A 132 4.63 19.43 -11.53
C ASN A 132 5.17 20.69 -10.85
N ILE A 133 4.99 20.83 -9.52
CA ILE A 133 5.57 21.94 -8.74
C ILE A 133 7.10 21.89 -8.77
N ARG A 134 7.71 20.70 -8.70
CA ARG A 134 9.16 20.53 -8.74
C ARG A 134 9.78 20.78 -10.11
N MET A 135 9.08 20.44 -11.19
CA MET A 135 9.53 20.73 -12.56
C MET A 135 9.46 22.24 -12.81
N ARG A 136 8.37 22.89 -12.38
CA ARG A 136 8.20 24.35 -12.51
C ARG A 136 9.30 25.14 -11.78
N ASN A 137 9.70 24.71 -10.58
CA ASN A 137 10.79 25.35 -9.81
C ASN A 137 12.21 25.01 -10.29
N ARG A 138 12.38 24.18 -11.33
CA ARG A 138 13.69 23.91 -11.96
C ARG A 138 13.88 24.69 -13.26
N GLU A 139 12.80 25.28 -13.78
CA GLU A 139 12.77 26.11 -14.99
C GLU A 139 12.70 27.62 -14.66
N SER A 140 12.86 28.01 -13.38
CA SER A 140 12.92 29.41 -12.91
C SER A 140 14.29 29.75 -12.35
#